data_AF-A0A6N8XIU3-F1
#
_entry.id   AF-A0A6N8XIU3-F1
#
_cell.length_a   1.000
_cell.length_b   1.000
_cell.length_c   1.000
_cell.angle_alpha   90.00
_cell.angle_beta   90.00
_cell.angle_gamma   90.00
#
_symmetry.space_group_name_H-M   'P 1'
#
loop_
_entity.id
_entity.type
_entity.pdbx_description
1 polymer ?
#
loop_
_entity_poly.entity_id
_entity_poly.type
_entity_poly.pdbx_seq_one_letter_code
_entity_poly.pdbx_strand_id
1 'polypeptide(L)' 'MTSFENRFFTLAQENLDLGRDPDWDLKISESDISSMDAVAFIKLVSHEFGVEIPAEDLANIETMRALAKYVESRSG' A
#
# COMPACT_ATOMS: atom_id res chain seq x y z
N MET A 1 6.55 -2.06 -13.79
CA MET A 1 5.61 -1.06 -13.23
C MET A 1 4.45 -0.94 -14.18
N THR A 2 3.34 -1.57 -13.79
CA THR A 2 2.04 -1.40 -14.45
C THR A 2 1.47 -0.01 -14.14
N SER A 3 0.46 0.42 -14.89
CA SER A 3 -0.25 1.68 -14.62
C SER A 3 -0.87 1.69 -13.21
N PHE A 4 -1.27 0.52 -12.72
CA PHE A 4 -1.76 0.32 -11.36
C PHE A 4 -0.67 0.58 -10.32
N GLU A 5 0.48 -0.11 -10.43
CA GLU A 5 1.60 0.04 -9.50
C GLU A 5 2.04 1.51 -9.40
N ASN A 6 2.14 2.22 -10.52
CA ASN A 6 2.49 3.65 -10.52
C ASN A 6 1.48 4.49 -9.74
N ARG A 7 0.18 4.29 -9.95
CA ARG A 7 -0.87 5.05 -9.24
C ARG A 7 -0.84 4.74 -7.74
N PHE A 8 -0.68 3.46 -7.39
CA PHE A 8 -0.61 3.00 -6.02
C PHE A 8 0.59 3.59 -5.27
N PHE A 9 1.79 3.54 -5.86
CA PHE A 9 2.99 4.13 -5.25
C PHE A 9 2.95 5.66 -5.19
N THR A 10 2.29 6.30 -6.15
CA THR A 10 2.05 7.76 -6.07
C THR A 10 1.16 8.10 -4.88
N LEU A 11 0.03 7.40 -4.72
CA LEU A 11 -0.84 7.59 -3.56
C LEU A 11 -0.12 7.32 -2.25
N ALA A 12 0.74 6.31 -2.23
CA ALA A 12 1.57 6.02 -1.07
C ALA A 12 2.50 7.18 -0.75
N GLN A 13 3.22 7.74 -1.72
CA GLN A 13 4.07 8.92 -1.47
C GLN A 13 3.27 10.17 -1.08
N GLU A 14 2.05 10.34 -1.59
CA GLU A 14 1.22 11.50 -1.28
C GLU A 14 0.58 11.42 0.12
N ASN A 15 0.34 10.22 0.63
CA ASN A 15 -0.36 10.00 1.90
C ASN A 15 0.53 9.47 3.02
N LEU A 16 1.66 8.83 2.69
CA LEU A 16 2.65 8.33 3.61
C LEU A 16 3.90 9.18 3.45
N ASP A 17 4.43 9.71 4.56
CA ASP A 17 5.61 10.57 4.57
C ASP A 17 6.90 9.72 4.42
N LEU A 18 7.05 9.10 3.24
CA LEU A 18 8.06 8.09 2.95
C LEU A 18 9.38 8.68 2.44
N GLY A 19 9.47 10.01 2.34
CA GLY A 19 10.62 10.70 1.78
C GLY A 19 10.77 10.54 0.26
N ARG A 20 11.94 10.92 -0.25
CA ARG A 20 12.21 11.09 -1.69
C ARG A 20 12.42 9.77 -2.45
N ASP A 21 12.84 8.72 -1.75
CA ASP A 21 13.07 7.39 -2.32
C ASP A 21 12.55 6.31 -1.35
N PRO A 22 11.23 6.05 -1.35
CA PRO A 22 10.65 5.01 -0.52
C PRO A 22 11.10 3.64 -0.98
N ASP A 23 11.56 2.83 -0.03
CA ASP A 23 11.89 1.45 -0.33
C ASP A 23 10.63 0.57 -0.22
N TRP A 24 10.02 0.29 -1.37
CA TRP A 24 8.75 -0.44 -1.46
C TRP A 24 8.87 -1.94 -1.14
N ASP A 25 10.10 -2.46 -1.16
CA ASP A 25 10.41 -3.84 -0.78
C ASP A 25 10.67 -3.96 0.73
N LEU A 26 10.83 -2.83 1.42
CA LEU A 26 10.95 -2.78 2.87
C LEU A 26 9.63 -3.16 3.55
N LYS A 27 9.74 -3.79 4.72
CA LYS A 27 8.56 -4.10 5.52
C LYS A 27 7.91 -2.83 6.03
N ILE A 28 6.58 -2.78 6.06
CA ILE A 28 5.82 -1.65 6.61
C ILE A 28 6.21 -1.40 8.08
N SER A 29 6.54 -2.46 8.82
CA SER A 29 7.05 -2.37 10.20
C SER A 29 8.48 -1.84 10.32
N GLU A 30 9.28 -1.97 9.28
CA GLU A 30 10.68 -1.49 9.24
C GLU A 30 10.78 -0.10 8.61
N SER A 31 9.76 0.31 7.86
CA SER A 31 9.64 1.68 7.36
C SER A 31 9.22 2.63 8.45
N ASP A 32 9.52 3.92 8.29
CA ASP A 32 9.03 5.01 9.14
C ASP A 32 7.49 5.22 9.09
N ILE A 33 6.73 4.26 8.55
CA ILE A 33 5.28 4.29 8.46
C ILE A 33 4.69 3.95 9.84
N SER A 34 3.90 4.87 10.39
CA SER A 34 3.10 4.59 11.58
C SER A 34 1.97 3.61 11.28
N SER A 35 1.58 2.76 12.25
CA SER A 35 0.42 1.87 12.12
C SER A 35 -0.87 2.63 11.75
N MET A 36 -0.99 3.89 12.19
CA MET A 36 -2.12 4.75 11.82
C MET A 36 -2.11 5.11 10.33
N ASP A 37 -0.95 5.50 9.81
CA ASP A 37 -0.77 5.88 8.41
C ASP A 37 -0.96 4.68 7.48
N ALA A 38 -0.44 3.52 7.87
CA ALA A 38 -0.68 2.27 7.15
C ALA A 38 -2.19 1.99 7.04
N VAL A 39 -2.94 2.02 8.15
CA VAL A 39 -4.39 1.77 8.14
C VAL A 39 -5.16 2.83 7.33
N ALA A 40 -4.77 4.11 7.43
CA ALA A 40 -5.38 5.18 6.65
C ALA A 40 -5.15 4.97 5.14
N PHE A 41 -3.92 4.62 4.76
CA PHE A 41 -3.54 4.33 3.39
C PHE A 41 -4.30 3.13 2.83
N ILE A 42 -4.42 2.05 3.59
CA ILE A 42 -5.18 0.85 3.19
C ILE A 42 -6.65 1.19 2.92
N LYS A 43 -7.28 1.99 3.79
CA LYS A 43 -8.65 2.45 3.59
C LYS A 43 -8.78 3.32 2.34
N LEU A 44 -7.80 4.19 2.11
CA LEU A 44 -7.77 5.05 0.93
C LEU A 44 -7.66 4.22 -0.35
N VAL A 45 -6.71 3.29 -0.41
CA VAL A 45 -6.55 2.35 -1.52
C VAL A 45 -7.82 1.54 -1.75
N SER A 46 -8.41 0.99 -0.68
CA SER A 46 -9.65 0.22 -0.77
C SER A 46 -10.78 1.05 -1.40
N HIS A 47 -10.89 2.33 -1.02
CA HIS A 47 -11.87 3.25 -1.57
C HIS A 47 -11.56 3.69 -3.01
N GLU A 48 -10.31 4.05 -3.30
CA GLU A 48 -9.85 4.55 -4.61
C GLU A 48 -9.93 3.46 -5.70
N PHE A 49 -9.55 2.23 -5.36
CA PHE A 49 -9.57 1.10 -6.29
C PHE A 49 -10.84 0.25 -6.20
N GLY A 50 -11.74 0.56 -5.27
CA GLY A 50 -12.98 -0.19 -5.06
C GLY A 50 -12.75 -1.64 -4.62
N VAL A 51 -11.62 -1.92 -3.96
CA VAL A 51 -11.30 -3.26 -3.45
C VAL A 51 -11.55 -3.32 -1.94
N GLU A 52 -11.97 -4.47 -1.44
CA GLU A 52 -12.01 -4.73 -0.01
C GLU A 52 -10.81 -5.60 0.38
N ILE A 53 -9.95 -5.07 1.25
CA ILE A 53 -8.77 -5.79 1.77
C ILE A 53 -9.12 -6.28 3.18
N PRO A 54 -9.39 -7.59 3.36
CA PRO A 54 -9.68 -8.12 4.67
C PRO A 54 -8.45 -8.04 5.57
N ALA A 55 -8.66 -7.86 6.87
CA ALA A 55 -7.58 -7.69 7.85
C ALA A 55 -6.65 -8.91 7.92
N GLU A 56 -7.15 -10.11 7.61
CA GLU A 56 -6.35 -11.35 7.54
C GLU A 56 -5.30 -11.30 6.42
N ASP A 57 -5.69 -10.83 5.24
CA ASP A 57 -4.74 -10.63 4.14
C ASP A 57 -3.80 -9.48 4.44
N LEU A 58 -4.30 -8.41 5.07
CA LEU A 58 -3.47 -7.31 5.50
C LEU A 58 -2.36 -7.72 6.46
N ALA A 59 -2.68 -8.62 7.41
CA ALA A 59 -1.70 -9.16 8.34
C ALA A 59 -0.63 -10.01 7.64
N ASN A 60 -0.95 -10.60 6.48
CA ASN A 60 0.01 -11.32 5.64
C ASN A 60 0.82 -10.39 4.71
N ILE A 61 0.41 -9.13 4.57
CA ILE A 61 1.09 -8.14 3.73
C ILE A 61 2.18 -7.47 4.55
N GLU A 62 3.41 -7.92 4.32
CA GLU A 62 4.58 -7.38 5.02
C GLU A 62 5.13 -6.12 4.35
N THR A 63 4.99 -5.98 3.02
CA THR A 63 5.61 -4.91 2.23
C THR A 63 4.61 -4.15 1.38
N MET A 64 4.93 -2.90 1.05
CA MET A 64 4.11 -2.05 0.19
C MET A 64 3.94 -2.62 -1.23
N ARG A 65 4.99 -3.24 -1.76
CA ARG A 65 4.92 -3.95 -3.05
C ARG A 65 3.99 -5.17 -3.00
N ALA A 66 3.95 -5.89 -1.87
CA ALA A 66 2.99 -6.98 -1.69
C ALA A 66 1.55 -6.47 -1.63
N LEU A 67 1.32 -5.33 -0.95
CA LEU A 67 0.01 -4.66 -0.92
C LEU A 67 -0.43 -4.26 -2.34
N ALA A 68 0.47 -3.64 -3.12
CA ALA A 68 0.19 -3.25 -4.50
C ALA A 68 -0.24 -4.45 -5.35
N LYS A 69 0.54 -5.54 -5.34
CA LYS A 69 0.22 -6.77 -6.10
C LYS A 69 -1.08 -7.41 -5.66
N TYR A 70 -1.36 -7.40 -4.37
CA TYR A 70 -2.60 -7.94 -3.81
C TYR A 70 -3.81 -7.16 -4.34
N VAL A 71 -3.75 -5.83 -4.28
CA VAL A 71 -4.82 -4.96 -4.76
C VAL A 71 -4.96 -5.05 -6.27
N GLU A 72 -3.86 -5.08 -7.03
CA GLU A 72 -3.87 -5.29 -8.48
C GLU A 72 -4.59 -6.60 -8.85
N SER A 73 -4.30 -7.68 -8.12
CA SER A 73 -4.94 -8.99 -8.35
C SER A 73 -6.42 -9.01 -8.03
N ARG A 74 -6.92 -8.11 -7.17
CA ARG A 74 -8.35 -7.96 -6.84
C ARG A 74 -9.08 -6.89 -7.64
N SER A 75 -8.36 -5.94 -8.23
CA SER A 75 -8.91 -4.83 -9.03
C SER A 75 -9.02 -5.16 -10.53
N GLY A 76 -8.95 -6.45 -10.88
CA GLY A 76 -9.10 -6.98 -12.24
C GLY A 76 -10.54 -7.17 -12.69
#